data_AF-A0A163GIU3-F1
#
_entry.id   AF-A0A163GIU3-F1
#
_cell.length_a   1.000
_cell.length_b   1.000
_cell.length_c   1.000
_cell.angle_alpha   90.00
_cell.angle_beta   90.00
_cell.angle_gamma   90.00
#
_symmetry.space_group_name_H-M   'P 1'
#
loop_
_entity.id
_entity.type
_entity.pdbx_description
1 polymer ?
#
loop_
_entity_poly.entity_id
_entity_poly.type
_entity_poly.pdbx_seq_one_letter_code
_entity_poly.pdbx_strand_id
1 'polypeptide(L)'
;MDFPVITISAHATRNTLTELINEFIRIEKSTTGLEYQQRSNFVRGQIAVITSLINDIWDRKHQQSYYAYLNYLVQKYSLQGVWRIVELGN
;
A
#
# COMPACT_ATOMS: atom_id res chain seq x y z
N MET A 1 28.38 -17.07 9.90
CA MET A 1 27.22 -16.40 10.50
C MET A 1 26.04 -16.74 9.63
N ASP A 2 25.03 -17.38 10.18
CA ASP A 2 23.79 -17.62 9.45
C ASP A 2 22.94 -16.34 9.46
N PHE A 3 22.28 -16.09 8.34
CA PHE A 3 21.41 -14.93 8.19
C PHE A 3 20.15 -15.13 9.03
N PRO A 4 19.66 -14.11 9.78
CA PRO A 4 18.49 -14.27 10.62
C PRO A 4 17.24 -14.53 9.80
N VAL A 5 16.45 -15.54 10.19
CA VAL A 5 15.11 -15.77 9.66
C VAL A 5 14.13 -14.82 10.35
N ILE A 6 13.46 -13.99 9.57
CA ILE A 6 12.44 -13.08 10.08
C ILE A 6 11.07 -13.68 9.77
N THR A 7 10.27 -13.92 10.81
CA THR A 7 8.85 -14.29 10.67
C THR A 7 8.00 -13.07 10.97
N ILE A 8 7.16 -12.67 10.02
CA ILE A 8 6.25 -11.53 10.17
C ILE A 8 4.84 -12.07 10.39
N SER A 9 4.15 -11.57 11.41
CA SER A 9 2.78 -12.00 11.66
C SER A 9 1.83 -11.47 10.59
N ALA A 10 0.92 -12.32 10.10
CA ALA A 10 -0.08 -11.91 9.12
C ALA A 10 -0.97 -10.76 9.64
N HIS A 11 -1.26 -10.75 10.94
CA HIS A 11 -2.02 -9.67 11.56
C HIS A 11 -1.27 -8.34 11.50
N ALA A 12 0.01 -8.32 11.87
CA ALA A 12 0.84 -7.12 11.77
C ALA A 12 0.94 -6.63 10.31
N THR A 13 1.18 -7.54 9.35
CA THR A 13 1.23 -7.16 7.92
C THR A 13 -0.07 -6.50 7.46
N ARG A 14 -1.24 -7.04 7.84
CA ARG A 14 -2.53 -6.43 7.50
C ARG A 14 -2.71 -5.05 8.11
N ASN A 15 -2.35 -4.87 9.39
CA ASN A 15 -2.46 -3.57 10.06
C ASN A 15 -1.52 -2.54 9.41
N THR A 16 -0.27 -2.91 9.16
CA THR A 16 0.71 -2.04 8.47
C THR A 16 0.23 -1.66 7.07
N LEU A 17 -0.27 -2.60 6.28
CA LEU A 17 -0.82 -2.29 4.95
C LEU A 17 -2.02 -1.35 5.05
N THR A 18 -2.92 -1.58 6.02
CA THR A 18 -4.08 -0.71 6.25
C THR A 18 -3.64 0.73 6.55
N GLU A 19 -2.69 0.91 7.47
CA GLU A 19 -2.18 2.23 7.85
C GLU A 19 -1.50 2.95 6.68
N LEU A 20 -0.64 2.25 5.93
CA LEU A 20 0.05 2.82 4.78
C LEU A 20 -0.91 3.22 3.66
N ILE A 21 -1.93 2.38 3.41
CA ILE A 21 -2.94 2.67 2.40
C ILE A 21 -3.79 3.89 2.83
N ASN A 22 -4.17 3.98 4.11
CA ASN A 22 -4.87 5.15 4.64
C ASN A 22 -4.03 6.43 4.56
N GLU A 23 -2.72 6.34 4.84
CA GLU A 23 -1.81 7.47 4.70
C GLU A 23 -1.69 7.92 3.25
N PHE A 24 -1.61 6.97 2.31
CA PHE A 24 -1.65 7.28 0.88
C PHE A 24 -2.94 8.03 0.51
N ILE A 25 -4.11 7.51 0.91
CA ILE A 25 -5.40 8.17 0.67
C ILE A 25 -5.42 9.59 1.25
N ARG A 26 -4.89 9.78 2.46
CA ARG A 26 -4.79 11.10 3.09
C ARG A 26 -3.94 12.04 2.25
N ILE A 27 -2.74 11.62 1.83
CA ILE A 27 -1.83 12.42 1.00
C ILE A 27 -2.51 12.82 -0.31
N GLU A 28 -3.18 11.89 -1.00
CA GLU A 28 -3.90 12.18 -2.25
C GLU A 28 -5.02 13.22 -2.06
N LYS A 29 -5.69 13.22 -0.90
CA LYS A 29 -6.78 14.16 -0.61
C LYS A 29 -6.31 15.52 -0.06
N SER A 30 -5.18 15.58 0.65
CA SER A 30 -4.81 16.75 1.45
C SER A 30 -3.52 17.46 1.05
N THR A 31 -2.68 16.85 0.21
CA THR A 31 -1.35 17.38 -0.11
C THR A 31 -1.26 17.68 -1.60
N THR A 32 -0.60 18.78 -1.97
CA THR A 32 -0.42 19.19 -3.37
C THR A 32 1.04 19.59 -3.63
N GLY A 33 1.39 19.78 -4.91
CA GLY A 33 2.69 20.30 -5.32
C GLY A 33 3.86 19.35 -5.04
N LEU A 34 5.03 19.90 -4.69
CA LEU A 34 6.25 19.12 -4.49
C LEU A 34 6.16 18.20 -3.26
N GLU A 35 5.52 18.66 -2.19
CA GLU A 35 5.31 17.86 -0.98
C GLU A 35 4.50 16.59 -1.29
N TYR A 36 3.46 16.73 -2.12
CA TYR A 36 2.67 15.58 -2.58
C TYR A 36 3.54 14.55 -3.28
N GLN A 37 4.37 14.97 -4.23
CA GLN A 37 5.23 14.04 -4.97
C GLN A 37 6.17 13.28 -4.04
N GLN A 38 6.80 13.97 -3.09
CA GLN A 38 7.74 13.36 -2.16
C GLN A 38 7.03 12.37 -1.23
N ARG A 39 5.91 12.78 -0.62
CA ARG A 39 5.19 11.95 0.36
C ARG A 39 4.46 10.78 -0.29
N SER A 40 3.80 11.01 -1.43
CA SER A 40 3.14 9.95 -2.20
C SER A 40 4.16 8.91 -2.66
N ASN A 41 5.32 9.32 -3.20
CA ASN A 41 6.36 8.36 -3.59
C ASN A 41 6.93 7.59 -2.40
N PHE A 42 7.13 8.25 -1.25
CA PHE A 42 7.64 7.60 -0.05
C PHE A 42 6.68 6.50 0.46
N VAL A 43 5.40 6.82 0.64
CA VAL A 43 4.42 5.84 1.14
C VAL A 43 4.22 4.69 0.14
N ARG A 44 4.25 4.97 -1.17
CA ARG A 44 4.18 3.93 -2.21
C ARG A 44 5.38 2.98 -2.15
N GLY A 45 6.57 3.50 -1.84
CA GLY A 45 7.77 2.71 -1.61
C GLY A 45 7.63 1.79 -0.39
N GLN A 46 7.08 2.29 0.72
CA GLN A 46 6.81 1.48 1.90
C GLN A 46 5.81 0.35 1.61
N ILE A 47 4.72 0.65 0.89
CA ILE A 47 3.77 -0.37 0.43
C ILE A 47 4.49 -1.42 -0.43
N ALA A 48 5.30 -0.98 -1.40
CA ALA A 48 6.03 -1.89 -2.28
C ALA A 48 6.93 -2.87 -1.51
N VAL A 49 7.66 -2.38 -0.49
CA VAL A 49 8.50 -3.22 0.37
C VAL A 49 7.67 -4.25 1.14
N ILE A 50 6.56 -3.85 1.76
CA ILE A 50 5.71 -4.82 2.49
C ILE A 50 5.13 -5.86 1.52
N THR A 51 4.69 -5.43 0.34
CA THR A 51 4.07 -6.33 -0.64
C THR A 51 5.07 -7.29 -1.29
N SER A 52 6.35 -6.90 -1.41
CA SER A 52 7.40 -7.83 -1.90
C SER A 52 7.70 -8.93 -0.91
N LEU A 53 7.63 -8.66 0.41
CA LEU A 53 7.81 -9.67 1.46
C LEU A 53 6.73 -10.76 1.44
N ILE A 54 5.57 -10.47 0.85
CA ILE A 54 4.45 -11.42 0.69
C ILE A 54 4.24 -11.86 -0.77
N ASN A 55 5.21 -11.58 -1.65
CA ASN A 55 5.19 -11.93 -3.07
C ASN A 55 3.96 -11.41 -3.85
N ASP A 56 3.49 -10.21 -3.53
CA ASP A 56 2.31 -9.62 -4.16
C ASP A 56 2.60 -8.22 -4.71
N ILE A 57 3.58 -8.13 -5.60
CA ILE A 57 4.14 -6.87 -6.09
C ILE A 57 3.22 -6.26 -7.16
N TRP A 58 3.09 -4.93 -7.17
CA TRP A 58 2.40 -4.21 -8.24
C TRP A 58 3.09 -4.41 -9.60
N ASP A 59 2.44 -5.11 -10.52
CA ASP A 59 2.90 -5.22 -11.90
C ASP A 59 2.25 -4.19 -12.82
N ARG A 60 3.03 -3.16 -13.16
CA ARG A 60 2.62 -2.11 -14.08
C ARG A 60 2.37 -2.63 -15.51
N LYS A 61 2.90 -3.81 -15.89
CA LYS A 61 2.72 -4.41 -17.23
C LYS A 61 1.27 -4.85 -17.47
N HIS A 62 0.51 -5.12 -16.42
CA HIS A 62 -0.91 -5.50 -16.52
C HIS A 62 -1.87 -4.30 -16.58
N GLN A 63 -1.36 -3.08 -16.83
CA GLN A 63 -2.14 -1.84 -17.01
C GLN A 63 -3.11 -1.49 -15.85
N GLN A 64 -2.95 -2.12 -14.68
CA GLN A 64 -3.75 -1.81 -13.51
C GLN A 64 -3.27 -0.47 -12.92
N SER A 65 -4.19 0.47 -12.72
CA SER A 65 -3.90 1.70 -11.99
C SER A 65 -3.40 1.38 -10.58
N TYR A 66 -2.57 2.24 -10.01
CA TYR A 66 -2.07 2.01 -8.64
C TYR A 66 -3.24 1.92 -7.65
N TYR A 67 -4.30 2.70 -7.85
CA TYR A 67 -5.55 2.62 -7.09
C TYR A 67 -6.23 1.25 -7.19
N ALA A 68 -6.35 0.71 -8.40
CA ALA A 68 -6.93 -0.62 -8.58
C ALA A 68 -6.07 -1.69 -7.90
N TYR A 69 -4.75 -1.55 -7.90
CA TYR A 69 -3.85 -2.43 -7.15
C TYR A 69 -4.05 -2.32 -5.63
N LEU A 70 -4.15 -1.10 -5.08
CA LEU A 70 -4.45 -0.93 -3.65
C LEU A 70 -5.81 -1.52 -3.29
N ASN A 71 -6.84 -1.33 -4.13
CA ASN A 71 -8.15 -1.93 -3.92
C ASN A 71 -8.08 -3.46 -3.93
N TYR A 72 -7.29 -4.04 -4.84
CA TYR A 72 -7.02 -5.46 -4.88
C TYR A 72 -6.39 -5.95 -3.56
N LEU A 73 -5.39 -5.25 -3.02
CA LEU A 73 -4.78 -5.61 -1.74
C LEU A 73 -5.81 -5.59 -0.59
N VAL A 74 -6.66 -4.55 -0.54
CA VAL A 74 -7.71 -4.42 0.47
C VAL A 74 -8.66 -5.63 0.43
N GLN A 75 -9.09 -6.02 -0.76
CA GLN A 75 -10.00 -7.15 -0.95
C GLN A 75 -9.31 -8.49 -0.65
N LYS A 76 -8.16 -8.75 -1.25
CA LYS A 76 -7.42 -10.02 -1.13
C LYS A 76 -7.02 -10.33 0.31
N TYR A 77 -6.60 -9.33 1.06
CA TYR A 77 -6.13 -9.50 2.44
C TYR A 77 -7.15 -9.15 3.51
N SER A 78 -8.38 -8.78 3.11
CA SER A 78 -9.45 -8.37 4.02
C SER A 78 -9.00 -7.27 5.00
N LEU A 79 -8.35 -6.22 4.46
CA LEU A 79 -7.83 -5.12 5.25
C LEU A 79 -8.98 -4.31 5.85
N GLN A 80 -9.04 -4.25 7.18
CA GLN A 80 -10.12 -3.58 7.90
C GLN A 80 -9.76 -2.14 8.23
N GLY A 81 -10.70 -1.21 8.12
CA GLY A 81 -10.49 0.20 8.48
C GLY A 81 -9.81 1.05 7.39
N VAL A 82 -9.70 0.54 6.16
CA VAL A 82 -9.26 1.35 5.02
C VAL A 82 -10.38 2.32 4.62
N TRP A 83 -10.06 3.62 4.58
CA TRP A 83 -10.96 4.67 4.10
C TRP A 83 -11.39 4.37 2.67
N ARG A 84 -12.61 4.77 2.27
CA ARG A 84 -13.25 4.36 1.02
C ARG A 84 -12.36 4.63 -0.21
N ILE A 85 -11.55 3.64 -0.59
CA ILE A 85 -10.67 3.67 -1.77
C ILE A 85 -11.46 3.89 -3.05
N VAL A 86 -12.71 3.39 -3.07
CA VAL A 86 -13.67 3.59 -4.18
C VAL A 86 -13.93 5.06 -4.51
N GLU A 87 -13.65 6.00 -3.61
CA GLU A 87 -13.80 7.44 -3.86
C GLU A 87 -12.65 8.05 -4.68
N LEU A 88 -11.54 7.32 -4.90
CA LEU A 88 -10.37 7.80 -5.65
C LEU A 88 -10.36 7.33 -7.12
N GLY A 89 -11.37 6.54 -7.53
CA GLY A 89 -11.45 5.93 -8.86
C GLY A 89 -12.40 6.61 -9.85
N ASN A 90 -12.92 7.81 -9.54
CA ASN A 90 -13.76 8.61 -10.44
C ASN A 90 -12.94 9.67 -11.17
#